data_AF-A0A4V1RXC5-F1
#
_entry.id   AF-A0A4V1RXC5-F1
#
_cell.length_a   1.000
_cell.length_b   1.000
_cell.length_c   1.000
_cell.angle_alpha   90.00
_cell.angle_beta   90.00
_cell.angle_gamma   90.00
#
_symmetry.space_group_name_H-M   'P 1'
#
loop_
_entity.id
_entity.type
_entity.pdbx_description
1 polymer ?
#
loop_
_entity_poly.entity_id
_entity_poly.type
_entity_poly.pdbx_seq_one_letter_code
_entity_poly.pdbx_strand_id
1 'polypeptide(L)'
;LQKKKLVRAFDRERAGFEAGDINDLQEFYTNLGVVVEERDIEASQMFNADECGIRIGAIRERLEVIIVKKMLNAQHEVVAFSNRESSTMLGCVNAAGFMIPPLMVFKTWPTESWDVDALDESIRFARSDTGFSNAEISMDWIRHFNRNSFECTTKAQSRSVTFTDWFGCDEFMRDIDNPDFIWKEPFFERPEKERIWRLLVIDGFTGKTSLELMEYCIRFDIEIIILPPHSTHLTQPLDVGVFQLLKNAHQKRLRRHLREGYLNFKRSDFISKLSEILKEAFTVHNIMNGFEKSGIFPVDGRAVIQSVKEKKKSLLATTNPALQSLLPKETRFKDAREVSRHLKRNYRDSFSSPTRESFGILDDVVCEAVLLNSFAEEHIQTRLQRIAATNNKRNKRKKVMPTGKYINSVTVEQVRESLAASTKKDQEDELRRQRKNLKQLHKEEEDRLREEWKKNYKYDVNNNGKPIHISFDRWKKWKQLDIVDEIIYIPPPSREASPNPEKGFFYDTSGSAQQKRFYERLRDASAAGFYR
;
A
#
# COMPACT_ATOMS: atom_id res chain seq x y z
N LEU A 1 27.54 -20.01 22.61
CA LEU A 1 26.39 -20.20 21.68
C LEU A 1 25.15 -20.59 22.49
N GLN A 2 24.47 -19.62 23.13
CA GLN A 2 23.21 -19.90 23.82
C GLN A 2 22.10 -20.08 22.78
N LYS A 3 21.45 -21.26 22.76
CA LYS A 3 20.25 -21.53 21.96
C LYS A 3 19.20 -20.45 22.28
N LYS A 4 18.94 -19.56 21.33
CA LYS A 4 17.86 -18.57 21.40
C LYS A 4 16.52 -19.32 21.55
N LYS A 5 15.94 -19.35 22.76
CA LYS A 5 14.54 -19.72 22.95
C LYS A 5 13.69 -18.54 22.48
N LEU A 6 13.23 -18.61 21.23
CA LEU A 6 12.20 -17.73 20.70
C LEU A 6 10.87 -18.08 21.39
N VAL A 7 10.43 -17.24 22.33
CA VAL A 7 9.05 -17.27 22.81
C VAL A 7 8.19 -16.66 21.70
N ARG A 8 7.62 -17.51 20.85
CA ARG A 8 6.57 -17.11 19.91
C ARG A 8 5.30 -16.83 20.70
N ALA A 9 4.54 -15.81 20.30
CA ALA A 9 3.23 -15.54 20.87
C ALA A 9 2.36 -16.80 20.76
N PHE A 10 1.82 -17.24 21.89
CA PHE A 10 0.98 -18.43 22.00
C PHE A 10 -0.45 -18.04 21.61
N ASP A 11 -0.93 -18.55 20.48
CA ASP A 11 -2.25 -18.21 19.97
C ASP A 11 -3.27 -19.25 20.47
N ARG A 12 -4.25 -18.79 21.26
CA ARG A 12 -5.10 -19.63 22.12
C ARG A 12 -6.07 -20.49 21.31
N GLU A 13 -6.54 -19.97 20.17
CA GLU A 13 -7.45 -20.66 19.25
C GLU A 13 -6.72 -21.71 18.42
N ARG A 14 -5.45 -21.45 18.08
CA ARG A 14 -4.58 -22.35 17.33
C ARG A 14 -4.33 -23.69 18.05
N ALA A 15 -4.19 -23.66 19.37
CA ALA A 15 -4.02 -24.86 20.19
C ALA A 15 -5.33 -25.66 20.36
N GLY A 16 -6.49 -25.00 20.24
CA GLY A 16 -7.81 -25.64 20.32
C GLY A 16 -8.10 -26.53 19.10
N PHE A 17 -7.74 -26.07 17.89
CA PHE A 17 -7.86 -26.85 16.66
C PHE A 17 -6.84 -28.01 16.57
N GLU A 18 -5.64 -27.82 17.13
CA GLU A 18 -4.66 -28.92 17.24
C GLU A 18 -5.15 -30.05 18.17
N ALA A 19 -6.27 -29.85 18.90
CA ALA A 19 -6.95 -30.84 19.71
C ALA A 19 -8.17 -31.50 19.01
N GLY A 20 -8.84 -30.87 18.05
CA GLY A 20 -9.93 -31.45 17.23
C GLY A 20 -10.13 -30.69 15.92
N ASP A 21 -10.29 -31.30 14.74
CA ASP A 21 -10.64 -32.68 14.39
C ASP A 21 -9.79 -33.10 13.16
N ILE A 22 -9.01 -34.18 13.26
CA ILE A 22 -8.27 -34.72 12.10
C ILE A 22 -9.25 -35.19 11.00
N ASN A 23 -10.47 -35.53 11.41
CA ASN A 23 -11.55 -35.94 10.53
C ASN A 23 -11.96 -34.82 9.58
N ASP A 24 -12.08 -33.57 10.06
CA ASP A 24 -12.43 -32.41 9.23
C ASP A 24 -11.40 -32.18 8.11
N LEU A 25 -10.10 -32.38 8.41
CA LEU A 25 -9.05 -32.31 7.41
C LEU A 25 -9.15 -33.45 6.39
N GLN A 26 -9.46 -34.67 6.84
CA GLN A 26 -9.65 -35.82 5.96
C GLN A 26 -10.87 -35.62 5.04
N GLU A 27 -11.98 -35.17 5.59
CA GLU A 27 -13.19 -34.84 4.86
C GLU A 27 -12.92 -33.72 3.84
N PHE A 28 -12.22 -32.67 4.25
CA PHE A 28 -11.83 -31.58 3.36
C PHE A 28 -11.05 -32.08 2.13
N TYR A 29 -9.99 -32.88 2.31
CA TYR A 29 -9.22 -33.39 1.15
C TYR A 29 -10.02 -34.37 0.31
N THR A 30 -10.95 -35.11 0.92
CA THR A 30 -11.84 -36.03 0.19
C THR A 30 -12.80 -35.24 -0.70
N ASN A 31 -13.47 -34.24 -0.14
CA ASN A 31 -14.39 -33.37 -0.87
C ASN A 31 -13.67 -32.56 -1.94
N LEU A 32 -12.46 -32.06 -1.65
CA LEU A 32 -11.61 -31.40 -2.65
C LEU A 32 -11.28 -32.34 -3.81
N GLY A 33 -10.93 -33.60 -3.54
CA GLY A 33 -10.67 -34.61 -4.57
C GLY A 33 -11.89 -34.85 -5.45
N VAL A 34 -13.07 -35.04 -4.85
CA VAL A 34 -14.33 -35.24 -5.59
C VAL A 34 -14.63 -34.06 -6.52
N VAL A 35 -14.55 -32.83 -6.02
CA VAL A 35 -14.82 -31.63 -6.82
C VAL A 35 -13.82 -31.49 -7.98
N VAL A 36 -12.54 -31.78 -7.72
CA VAL A 36 -11.49 -31.72 -8.75
C VAL A 36 -11.73 -32.74 -9.86
N GLU A 37 -12.17 -33.96 -9.51
CA GLU A 37 -12.50 -35.01 -10.48
C GLU A 37 -13.80 -34.71 -11.24
N GLU A 38 -14.87 -34.33 -10.55
CA GLU A 38 -16.19 -34.07 -11.15
C GLU A 38 -16.18 -32.89 -12.13
N ARG A 39 -15.40 -31.85 -11.82
CA ARG A 39 -15.33 -30.61 -12.62
C ARG A 39 -14.10 -30.53 -13.52
N ASP A 40 -13.30 -31.61 -13.58
CA ASP A 40 -12.09 -31.73 -14.41
C ASP A 40 -11.14 -30.52 -14.21
N ILE A 41 -10.74 -30.28 -12.97
CA ILE A 41 -9.93 -29.12 -12.57
C ILE A 41 -8.43 -29.41 -12.75
N GLU A 42 -7.77 -28.63 -13.62
CA GLU A 42 -6.32 -28.70 -13.82
C GLU A 42 -5.54 -27.71 -12.92
N ALA A 43 -4.20 -27.82 -12.94
CA ALA A 43 -3.30 -26.93 -12.20
C ALA A 43 -3.51 -25.43 -12.50
N SER A 44 -3.87 -25.09 -13.75
CA SER A 44 -4.09 -23.70 -14.17
C SER A 44 -5.42 -23.14 -13.65
N GLN A 45 -6.37 -24.02 -13.31
CA GLN A 45 -7.73 -23.70 -12.85
C GLN A 45 -7.87 -23.74 -11.33
N MET A 46 -6.86 -24.24 -10.61
CA MET A 46 -6.86 -24.31 -9.15
C MET A 46 -6.15 -23.10 -8.55
N PHE A 47 -6.93 -22.19 -7.97
CA PHE A 47 -6.47 -20.94 -7.40
C PHE A 47 -6.53 -20.97 -5.88
N ASN A 48 -5.61 -20.26 -5.26
CA ASN A 48 -5.58 -19.98 -3.84
C ASN A 48 -5.49 -18.48 -3.60
N ALA A 49 -6.32 -17.94 -2.70
CA ALA A 49 -6.37 -16.52 -2.41
C ALA A 49 -6.40 -16.21 -0.92
N ASP A 50 -5.61 -15.21 -0.52
CA ASP A 50 -5.47 -14.83 0.88
C ASP A 50 -5.01 -13.37 1.06
N GLU A 51 -5.19 -12.85 2.28
CA GLU A 51 -4.81 -11.50 2.67
C GLU A 51 -3.49 -11.47 3.45
N CYS A 52 -2.55 -10.65 3.00
CA CYS A 52 -1.27 -10.46 3.68
C CYS A 52 -1.13 -9.02 4.20
N GLY A 53 -1.07 -8.87 5.52
CA GLY A 53 -0.70 -7.61 6.17
C GLY A 53 0.79 -7.28 6.03
N ILE A 54 1.09 -6.09 5.50
CA ILE A 54 2.43 -5.53 5.32
C ILE A 54 2.56 -4.25 6.16
N ARG A 55 3.56 -4.20 7.05
CA ARG A 55 3.89 -2.99 7.81
C ARG A 55 5.04 -2.25 7.13
N ILE A 56 4.73 -1.11 6.54
CA ILE A 56 5.67 -0.26 5.81
C ILE A 56 6.61 0.42 6.80
N GLY A 57 7.91 0.30 6.57
CA GLY A 57 8.95 0.95 7.40
C GLY A 57 9.21 0.30 8.76
N ALA A 58 8.55 -0.82 9.06
CA ALA A 58 8.79 -1.57 10.30
C ALA A 58 9.78 -2.72 10.06
N ILE A 59 10.94 -2.68 10.72
CA ILE A 59 11.89 -3.78 10.72
C ILE A 59 11.41 -4.86 11.70
N ARG A 60 11.43 -6.13 11.28
CA ARG A 60 11.03 -7.28 12.11
C ARG A 60 12.10 -7.69 13.12
N GLU A 61 13.37 -7.45 12.81
CA GLU A 61 14.53 -7.88 13.57
C GLU A 61 15.37 -6.70 14.07
N ARG A 62 16.37 -6.98 14.90
CA ARG A 62 17.32 -5.97 15.39
C ARG A 62 18.23 -5.52 14.25
N LEU A 63 18.56 -4.24 14.21
CA LEU A 63 19.53 -3.69 13.28
C LEU A 63 20.93 -3.75 13.92
N GLU A 64 21.86 -4.40 13.24
CA GLU A 64 23.27 -4.41 13.67
C GLU A 64 23.90 -3.08 13.25
N VAL A 65 24.37 -2.31 14.22
CA VAL A 65 25.03 -1.02 14.02
C VAL A 65 26.48 -1.11 14.43
N ILE A 66 27.36 -0.50 13.64
CA ILE A 66 28.78 -0.35 14.00
C ILE A 66 28.91 0.85 14.91
N ILE A 67 29.27 0.63 16.17
CA ILE A 67 29.56 1.68 17.14
C ILE A 67 31.06 1.93 17.13
N VAL A 68 31.48 3.14 16.73
CA VAL A 68 32.87 3.55 16.80
C VAL A 68 33.24 3.82 18.27
N LYS A 69 34.49 3.53 18.68
CA LYS A 69 34.98 3.63 20.06
C LYS A 69 34.69 4.98 20.76
N LYS A 70 34.59 6.08 20.00
CA LYS A 70 34.21 7.43 20.47
C LYS A 70 32.72 7.57 20.87
N MET A 71 31.86 6.65 20.46
CA MET A 71 30.40 6.71 20.66
C MET A 71 29.88 5.65 21.64
N LEU A 72 30.77 4.94 22.35
CA LEU A 72 30.44 3.89 23.32
C LEU A 72 29.54 4.38 24.46
N ASN A 73 29.66 5.66 24.85
CA ASN A 73 28.92 6.28 25.95
C ASN A 73 27.81 7.22 25.46
N ALA A 74 27.57 7.32 24.15
CA ALA A 74 26.48 8.15 23.63
C ALA A 74 25.15 7.40 23.81
N GLN A 75 24.10 8.10 24.29
CA GLN A 75 22.76 7.55 24.22
C GLN A 75 22.40 7.31 22.76
N HIS A 76 22.30 6.04 22.37
CA HIS A 76 21.90 5.68 21.02
C HIS A 76 20.40 5.92 20.88
N GLU A 77 20.03 6.96 20.12
CA GLU A 77 18.64 7.16 19.76
C GLU A 77 18.16 5.98 18.90
N VAL A 78 17.21 5.23 19.44
CA VAL A 78 16.43 4.30 18.63
C VAL A 78 15.59 5.16 17.71
N VAL A 79 16.00 5.28 16.45
CA VAL A 79 15.18 5.89 15.40
C VAL A 79 13.96 4.99 15.23
N ALA A 80 12.93 5.24 16.02
CA ALA A 80 11.64 4.61 15.83
C ALA A 80 11.12 5.15 14.50
N PHE A 81 11.20 4.31 13.46
CA PHE A 81 10.68 4.63 12.14
C PHE A 81 9.28 5.20 12.30
N SER A 82 9.15 6.50 12.01
CA SER A 82 7.93 7.27 12.27
C SER A 82 6.74 6.77 11.46
N ASN A 83 7.03 6.02 10.38
CA ASN A 83 6.03 5.36 9.56
C ASN A 83 5.86 3.91 10.02
N ARG A 84 4.69 3.59 10.59
CA ARG A 84 4.23 2.23 10.89
C ARG A 84 2.91 1.97 10.17
N GLU A 85 2.81 2.46 8.94
CA GLU A 85 1.62 2.29 8.16
C GLU A 85 1.42 0.81 7.84
N SER A 86 0.23 0.31 8.10
CA SER A 86 -0.21 -1.02 7.66
C SER A 86 -0.90 -0.88 6.30
N SER A 87 -0.57 -1.79 5.40
CA SER A 87 -1.29 -2.04 4.15
C SER A 87 -1.61 -3.53 4.07
N THR A 88 -2.68 -3.86 3.37
CA THR A 88 -3.12 -5.24 3.16
C THR A 88 -3.01 -5.56 1.68
N MET A 89 -2.41 -6.70 1.34
CA MET A 89 -2.34 -7.21 -0.02
C MET A 89 -3.30 -8.39 -0.16
N LEU A 90 -4.24 -8.33 -1.11
CA LEU A 90 -5.00 -9.48 -1.56
C LEU A 90 -4.19 -10.18 -2.65
N GLY A 91 -3.59 -11.30 -2.29
CA GLY A 91 -2.80 -12.12 -3.21
C GLY A 91 -3.60 -13.31 -3.72
N CYS A 92 -3.41 -13.67 -4.98
CA CYS A 92 -3.97 -14.90 -5.54
C CYS A 92 -2.99 -15.54 -6.52
N VAL A 93 -2.87 -16.87 -6.44
CA VAL A 93 -1.95 -17.68 -7.26
C VAL A 93 -2.65 -18.97 -7.70
N ASN A 94 -2.26 -19.54 -8.82
CA ASN A 94 -2.70 -20.88 -9.23
C ASN A 94 -1.61 -21.94 -9.05
N ALA A 95 -2.00 -23.21 -9.06
CA ALA A 95 -1.09 -24.34 -8.91
C ALA A 95 -0.09 -24.48 -10.07
N ALA A 96 -0.40 -23.92 -11.25
CA ALA A 96 0.53 -23.80 -12.37
C ALA A 96 1.65 -22.75 -12.17
N GLY A 97 1.63 -21.99 -11.07
CA GLY A 97 2.66 -21.02 -10.73
C GLY A 97 2.43 -19.61 -11.27
N PHE A 98 1.23 -19.31 -11.78
CA PHE A 98 0.82 -17.97 -12.19
C PHE A 98 0.30 -17.19 -10.97
N MET A 99 0.65 -15.91 -10.90
CA MET A 99 0.14 -14.97 -9.91
C MET A 99 -0.87 -14.03 -10.58
N ILE A 100 -2.07 -13.94 -10.03
CA ILE A 100 -3.01 -12.89 -10.41
C ILE A 100 -2.47 -11.56 -9.85
N PRO A 101 -2.42 -10.49 -10.67
CA PRO A 101 -1.96 -9.18 -10.23
C PRO A 101 -2.64 -8.76 -8.91
N PRO A 102 -1.86 -8.42 -7.86
CA PRO A 102 -2.41 -8.23 -6.53
C PRO A 102 -3.26 -6.97 -6.41
N LEU A 103 -4.25 -7.01 -5.51
CA LEU A 103 -5.00 -5.83 -5.10
C LEU A 103 -4.46 -5.33 -3.76
N MET A 104 -3.95 -4.10 -3.76
CA MET A 104 -3.31 -3.48 -2.61
C MET A 104 -4.27 -2.50 -1.92
N VAL A 105 -4.56 -2.76 -0.65
CA VAL A 105 -5.45 -1.93 0.19
C VAL A 105 -4.62 -0.99 1.06
N PHE A 106 -4.90 0.29 0.96
CA PHE A 106 -4.27 1.35 1.75
C PHE A 106 -5.29 2.15 2.56
N LYS A 107 -4.82 2.83 3.62
CA LYS A 107 -5.66 3.78 4.39
C LYS A 107 -5.97 5.06 3.65
N THR A 108 -5.21 5.35 2.60
CA THR A 108 -5.35 6.56 1.81
C THR A 108 -5.20 6.21 0.34
N TRP A 109 -5.94 6.91 -0.51
CA TRP A 109 -5.80 6.82 -1.96
C TRP A 109 -4.36 7.07 -2.44
N PRO A 110 -4.01 6.53 -3.63
CA PRO A 110 -2.81 6.90 -4.35
C PRO A 110 -2.69 8.42 -4.47
N THR A 111 -1.44 8.90 -4.41
CA THR A 111 -1.12 10.32 -4.55
C THR A 111 -0.03 10.48 -5.60
N GLU A 112 0.09 11.67 -6.18
CA GLU A 112 1.08 12.01 -7.23
C GLU A 112 2.55 11.79 -6.85
N SER A 113 2.84 11.52 -5.57
CA SER A 113 4.19 11.17 -5.11
C SER A 113 4.47 9.66 -5.13
N TRP A 114 3.54 8.84 -5.62
CA TRP A 114 3.76 7.41 -5.77
C TRP A 114 4.48 7.19 -7.09
N ASP A 115 5.64 6.57 -7.00
CA ASP A 115 6.39 6.13 -8.17
C ASP A 115 5.83 4.77 -8.60
N VAL A 116 5.03 4.79 -9.67
CA VAL A 116 4.31 3.64 -10.21
C VAL A 116 4.83 3.20 -11.58
N ASP A 117 5.94 3.79 -12.04
CA ASP A 117 6.44 3.61 -13.41
C ASP A 117 6.93 2.17 -13.65
N ALA A 118 7.54 1.55 -12.64
CA ALA A 118 8.03 0.17 -12.70
C ALA A 118 6.97 -0.91 -12.35
N LEU A 119 5.73 -0.51 -12.08
CA LEU A 119 4.65 -1.44 -11.70
C LEU A 119 3.91 -1.98 -12.92
N ASP A 120 3.38 -3.18 -12.75
CA ASP A 120 2.41 -3.76 -13.67
C ASP A 120 1.10 -2.95 -13.63
N GLU A 121 0.57 -2.62 -14.81
CA GLU A 121 -0.66 -1.86 -15.00
C GLU A 121 -1.89 -2.57 -14.40
N SER A 122 -1.82 -3.89 -14.34
CA SER A 122 -2.87 -4.77 -13.82
C SER A 122 -2.98 -4.75 -12.29
N ILE A 123 -2.01 -4.16 -11.58
CA ILE A 123 -2.07 -3.98 -10.12
C ILE A 123 -3.15 -2.93 -9.79
N ARG A 124 -3.99 -3.25 -8.80
CA ARG A 124 -5.07 -2.37 -8.33
C ARG A 124 -4.80 -1.84 -6.93
N PHE A 125 -5.19 -0.59 -6.70
CA PHE A 125 -5.11 0.10 -5.42
C PHE A 125 -6.50 0.41 -4.88
N ALA A 126 -6.89 -0.22 -3.78
CA ALA A 126 -8.14 0.10 -3.08
C ALA A 126 -7.87 0.91 -1.81
N ARG A 127 -8.89 1.65 -1.36
CA ARG A 127 -8.86 2.38 -0.09
C ARG A 127 -9.90 1.83 0.88
N SER A 128 -9.47 1.64 2.12
CA SER A 128 -10.36 1.43 3.27
C SER A 128 -9.88 2.26 4.46
N ASP A 129 -10.80 2.81 5.26
CA ASP A 129 -10.45 3.63 6.43
C ASP A 129 -9.66 2.85 7.49
N THR A 130 -9.93 1.55 7.59
CA THR A 130 -9.23 0.65 8.51
C THR A 130 -7.91 0.13 7.91
N GLY A 131 -7.75 0.20 6.58
CA GLY A 131 -6.66 -0.42 5.83
C GLY A 131 -6.84 -1.93 5.61
N PHE A 132 -8.01 -2.47 5.98
CA PHE A 132 -8.41 -3.86 5.74
C PHE A 132 -9.47 -3.93 4.63
N SER A 133 -9.67 -5.11 4.05
CA SER A 133 -10.74 -5.36 3.07
C SER A 133 -12.12 -5.14 3.70
N ASN A 134 -13.11 -4.87 2.86
CA ASN A 134 -14.52 -4.79 3.18
C ASN A 134 -15.32 -5.48 2.06
N ALA A 135 -16.63 -5.65 2.22
CA ALA A 135 -17.46 -6.36 1.22
C ALA A 135 -17.37 -5.75 -0.19
N GLU A 136 -17.30 -4.43 -0.28
CA GLU A 136 -17.14 -3.70 -1.54
C GLU A 136 -15.80 -4.00 -2.23
N ILE A 137 -14.70 -4.01 -1.48
CA ILE A 137 -13.37 -4.36 -1.97
C ILE A 137 -13.32 -5.85 -2.35
N SER A 138 -14.01 -6.72 -1.60
CA SER A 138 -14.14 -8.13 -1.95
C SER A 138 -14.86 -8.34 -3.28
N MET A 139 -15.93 -7.57 -3.53
CA MET A 139 -16.65 -7.61 -4.81
C MET A 139 -15.79 -7.09 -5.98
N ASP A 140 -15.04 -6.01 -5.77
CA ASP A 140 -14.11 -5.52 -6.78
C ASP A 140 -12.97 -6.52 -7.04
N TRP A 141 -12.48 -7.16 -5.97
CA TRP A 141 -11.46 -8.21 -6.06
C TRP A 141 -11.95 -9.44 -6.81
N ILE A 142 -13.18 -9.94 -6.58
CA ILE A 142 -13.67 -11.13 -7.28
C ILE A 142 -13.92 -10.85 -8.77
N ARG A 143 -14.31 -9.63 -9.13
CA ARG A 143 -14.40 -9.20 -10.55
C ARG A 143 -13.04 -9.19 -11.22
N HIS A 144 -12.04 -8.61 -10.54
CA HIS A 144 -10.65 -8.65 -10.98
C HIS A 144 -10.13 -10.09 -11.10
N PHE A 145 -10.40 -10.94 -10.11
CA PHE A 145 -10.07 -12.36 -10.15
C PHE A 145 -10.72 -13.04 -11.35
N ASN A 146 -12.01 -12.82 -11.59
CA ASN A 146 -12.77 -13.49 -12.65
C ASN A 146 -12.16 -13.24 -14.03
N ARG A 147 -11.83 -11.97 -14.34
CA ARG A 147 -11.20 -11.62 -15.61
C ARG A 147 -9.82 -12.27 -15.77
N ASN A 148 -8.94 -12.07 -14.79
CA ASN A 148 -7.54 -12.55 -14.88
C ASN A 148 -7.43 -14.07 -14.80
N SER A 149 -8.25 -14.73 -13.99
CA SER A 149 -8.24 -16.20 -13.86
C SER A 149 -8.72 -16.90 -15.12
N PHE A 150 -9.67 -16.30 -15.86
CA PHE A 150 -10.13 -16.86 -17.12
C PHE A 150 -9.04 -16.79 -18.19
N GLU A 151 -8.41 -15.62 -18.35
CA GLU A 151 -7.36 -15.40 -19.34
C GLU A 151 -6.11 -16.28 -19.13
N CYS A 152 -5.79 -16.62 -17.87
CA CYS A 152 -4.64 -17.48 -17.55
C CYS A 152 -4.96 -18.98 -17.52
N THR A 153 -6.22 -19.39 -17.75
CA THR A 153 -6.63 -20.79 -17.76
C THR A 153 -6.24 -21.47 -19.09
N THR A 154 -5.56 -22.62 -19.01
CA THR A 154 -5.11 -23.38 -20.20
C THR A 154 -6.27 -23.77 -21.12
N LYS A 155 -7.43 -24.15 -20.56
CA LYS A 155 -8.63 -24.51 -21.34
C LYS A 155 -9.21 -23.34 -22.15
N ALA A 156 -9.18 -22.12 -21.60
CA ALA A 156 -9.60 -20.93 -22.33
C ALA A 156 -8.62 -20.59 -23.45
N GLN A 157 -7.31 -20.67 -23.16
CA GLN A 157 -6.25 -20.42 -24.14
C GLN A 157 -6.25 -21.42 -25.29
N SER A 158 -6.40 -22.72 -25.00
CA SER A 158 -6.45 -23.78 -26.01
C SER A 158 -7.67 -23.67 -26.93
N ARG A 159 -8.80 -23.19 -26.40
CA ARG A 159 -10.00 -22.88 -27.20
C ARG A 159 -9.93 -21.53 -27.91
N SER A 160 -8.91 -20.70 -27.62
CA SER A 160 -8.75 -19.34 -28.15
C SER A 160 -9.98 -18.45 -27.94
N VAL A 161 -10.65 -18.61 -26.79
CA VAL A 161 -11.84 -17.82 -26.42
C VAL A 161 -11.45 -16.70 -25.47
N THR A 162 -12.00 -15.51 -25.69
CA THR A 162 -11.85 -14.39 -24.75
C THR A 162 -12.92 -14.46 -23.66
N PHE A 163 -12.73 -13.71 -22.56
CA PHE A 163 -13.72 -13.63 -21.48
C PHE A 163 -15.09 -13.17 -22.00
N THR A 164 -15.10 -12.11 -22.82
CA THR A 164 -16.33 -11.53 -23.38
C THR A 164 -16.99 -12.46 -24.38
N ASP A 165 -16.22 -13.20 -25.19
CA ASP A 165 -16.80 -14.17 -26.13
C ASP A 165 -17.43 -15.37 -25.40
N TRP A 166 -16.86 -15.74 -24.25
CA TRP A 166 -17.32 -16.89 -23.48
C TRP A 166 -18.57 -16.60 -22.63
N PHE A 167 -18.62 -15.42 -22.00
CA PHE A 167 -19.74 -15.04 -21.11
C PHE A 167 -20.77 -14.12 -21.79
N GLY A 168 -20.40 -13.46 -22.89
CA GLY A 168 -21.23 -12.47 -23.60
C GLY A 168 -21.46 -11.17 -22.83
N CYS A 169 -20.71 -10.95 -21.75
CA CYS A 169 -20.74 -9.76 -20.93
C CYS A 169 -19.36 -9.50 -20.32
N ASP A 170 -19.18 -8.32 -19.75
CA ASP A 170 -17.95 -7.97 -19.02
C ASP A 170 -17.96 -8.50 -17.57
N GLU A 171 -16.89 -8.26 -16.82
CA GLU A 171 -16.77 -8.65 -15.41
C GLU A 171 -17.79 -7.97 -14.47
N PHE A 172 -18.53 -6.97 -14.95
CA PHE A 172 -19.62 -6.30 -14.25
C PHE A 172 -21.00 -6.78 -14.71
N MET A 173 -21.05 -7.82 -15.55
CA MET A 173 -22.25 -8.31 -16.22
C MET A 173 -22.90 -7.29 -17.15
N ARG A 174 -22.15 -6.29 -17.61
CA ARG A 174 -22.66 -5.29 -18.55
C ARG A 174 -22.63 -5.82 -19.97
N ASP A 175 -23.58 -5.35 -20.75
CA ASP A 175 -23.58 -5.56 -22.19
C ASP A 175 -22.42 -4.81 -22.84
N ILE A 176 -21.79 -5.45 -23.84
CA ILE A 176 -20.63 -4.90 -24.56
C ILE A 176 -21.07 -3.72 -25.44
N ASP A 177 -22.26 -3.81 -26.04
CA ASP A 177 -22.83 -2.80 -26.92
C ASP A 177 -23.62 -1.74 -26.14
N ASN A 178 -24.13 -2.08 -24.95
CA ASN A 178 -24.87 -1.17 -24.08
C ASN A 178 -24.40 -1.22 -22.60
N PRO A 179 -23.38 -0.43 -22.23
CA PRO A 179 -22.81 -0.44 -20.88
C PRO A 179 -23.76 -0.05 -19.74
N ASP A 180 -24.88 0.60 -20.04
CA ASP A 180 -25.90 0.95 -19.04
C ASP A 180 -26.82 -0.23 -18.69
N PHE A 181 -26.80 -1.29 -19.49
CA PHE A 181 -27.59 -2.50 -19.28
C PHE A 181 -26.76 -3.57 -18.53
N ILE A 182 -27.30 -4.08 -17.43
CA ILE A 182 -26.68 -5.12 -16.60
C ILE A 182 -27.51 -6.40 -16.69
N TRP A 183 -26.87 -7.46 -17.18
CA TRP A 183 -27.44 -8.78 -17.26
C TRP A 183 -27.59 -9.43 -15.87
N LYS A 184 -28.67 -10.19 -15.67
CA LYS A 184 -28.88 -10.97 -14.43
C LYS A 184 -28.04 -12.23 -14.38
N GLU A 185 -27.80 -12.84 -15.54
CA GLU A 185 -26.99 -14.03 -15.77
C GLU A 185 -26.06 -13.76 -16.96
N PRO A 186 -24.95 -14.49 -17.12
CA PRO A 186 -24.15 -14.36 -18.33
C PRO A 186 -25.03 -14.56 -19.57
N PHE A 187 -24.77 -13.78 -20.62
CA PHE A 187 -25.62 -13.72 -21.79
C PHE A 187 -25.69 -15.06 -22.54
N PHE A 188 -24.57 -15.80 -22.60
CA PHE A 188 -24.53 -17.12 -23.22
C PHE A 188 -24.79 -18.24 -22.21
N GLU A 189 -25.75 -19.11 -22.54
CA GLU A 189 -25.95 -20.39 -21.84
C GLU A 189 -24.78 -21.35 -22.15
N ARG A 190 -24.25 -21.99 -21.10
CA ARG A 190 -23.11 -22.91 -21.20
C ARG A 190 -23.50 -24.29 -20.66
N PRO A 191 -23.54 -25.34 -21.51
CA PRO A 191 -23.78 -26.70 -21.06
C PRO A 191 -22.76 -27.11 -20.00
N GLU A 192 -23.19 -27.80 -18.95
CA GLU A 192 -22.33 -28.11 -17.78
C GLU A 192 -21.02 -28.80 -18.16
N LYS A 193 -21.06 -29.68 -19.16
CA LYS A 193 -19.89 -30.43 -19.67
C LYS A 193 -18.87 -29.59 -20.44
N GLU A 194 -19.28 -28.42 -20.93
CA GLU A 194 -18.42 -27.52 -21.72
C GLU A 194 -17.87 -26.36 -20.88
N ARG A 195 -18.38 -26.18 -19.65
CA ARG A 195 -17.97 -25.12 -18.73
C ARG A 195 -16.50 -25.20 -18.39
N ILE A 196 -15.86 -24.04 -18.36
CA ILE A 196 -14.48 -23.88 -17.89
C ILE A 196 -14.55 -23.49 -16.42
N TRP A 197 -14.60 -24.50 -15.56
CA TRP A 197 -14.65 -24.32 -14.11
C TRP A 197 -13.33 -23.77 -13.58
N ARG A 198 -13.40 -22.86 -12.61
CA ARG A 198 -12.23 -22.38 -11.87
C ARG A 198 -12.47 -22.60 -10.40
N LEU A 199 -11.54 -23.27 -9.74
CA LEU A 199 -11.62 -23.57 -8.31
C LEU A 199 -10.88 -22.48 -7.53
N LEU A 200 -11.56 -21.85 -6.58
CA LEU A 200 -11.01 -20.81 -5.72
C LEU A 200 -10.99 -21.28 -4.26
N VAL A 201 -9.79 -21.54 -3.74
CA VAL A 201 -9.54 -21.93 -2.35
C VAL A 201 -9.26 -20.68 -1.51
N ILE A 202 -10.09 -20.43 -0.49
CA ILE A 202 -9.99 -19.25 0.40
C ILE A 202 -10.08 -19.64 1.87
N ASP A 203 -9.58 -18.77 2.76
CA ASP A 203 -9.85 -18.87 4.19
C ASP A 203 -11.29 -18.40 4.52
N GLY A 204 -11.84 -18.88 5.64
CA GLY A 204 -13.21 -18.58 6.09
C GLY A 204 -13.43 -17.13 6.56
N PHE A 205 -12.66 -16.16 6.08
CA PHE A 205 -12.78 -14.77 6.51
C PHE A 205 -14.12 -14.15 6.06
N THR A 206 -14.81 -13.53 7.01
CA THR A 206 -16.19 -13.03 6.94
C THR A 206 -16.48 -11.98 5.87
N GLY A 207 -15.45 -11.40 5.24
CA GLY A 207 -15.61 -10.46 4.11
C GLY A 207 -15.71 -11.14 2.72
N LYS A 208 -15.39 -12.44 2.61
CA LYS A 208 -15.32 -13.18 1.34
C LYS A 208 -16.54 -14.10 1.11
N THR A 209 -17.51 -14.10 2.02
CA THR A 209 -18.68 -15.00 2.01
C THR A 209 -20.01 -14.26 1.90
N SER A 210 -20.01 -13.04 1.34
CA SER A 210 -21.28 -12.35 1.07
C SER A 210 -22.10 -13.14 0.04
N LEU A 211 -23.42 -13.10 0.19
CA LEU A 211 -24.34 -13.76 -0.75
C LEU A 211 -24.11 -13.28 -2.18
N GLU A 212 -23.89 -11.97 -2.36
CA GLU A 212 -23.59 -11.35 -3.65
C GLU A 212 -22.33 -11.93 -4.30
N LEU A 213 -21.27 -12.19 -3.52
CA LEU A 213 -20.04 -12.78 -4.03
C LEU A 213 -20.27 -14.24 -4.44
N MET A 214 -20.99 -15.01 -3.64
CA MET A 214 -21.31 -16.41 -3.97
C MET A 214 -22.18 -16.52 -5.22
N GLU A 215 -23.23 -15.69 -5.33
CA GLU A 215 -24.06 -15.62 -6.55
C GLU A 215 -23.23 -15.26 -7.78
N TYR A 216 -22.33 -14.27 -7.65
CA TYR A 216 -21.42 -13.89 -8.72
C TYR A 216 -20.51 -15.06 -9.13
N CYS A 217 -19.93 -15.78 -8.18
CA CYS A 217 -19.09 -16.95 -8.48
C CYS A 217 -19.86 -18.06 -9.19
N ILE A 218 -21.09 -18.38 -8.74
CA ILE A 218 -21.95 -19.37 -9.40
C ILE A 218 -22.24 -18.97 -10.85
N ARG A 219 -22.57 -17.70 -11.09
CA ARG A 219 -22.85 -17.19 -12.45
C ARG A 219 -21.66 -17.32 -13.39
N PHE A 220 -20.44 -17.16 -12.88
CA PHE A 220 -19.22 -17.21 -13.68
C PHE A 220 -18.46 -18.54 -13.61
N ASP A 221 -19.11 -19.63 -13.20
CA ASP A 221 -18.51 -20.96 -13.12
C ASP A 221 -17.23 -21.01 -12.25
N ILE A 222 -17.26 -20.27 -11.12
CA ILE A 222 -16.22 -20.25 -10.10
C ILE A 222 -16.72 -21.06 -8.89
N GLU A 223 -16.05 -22.17 -8.61
CA GLU A 223 -16.32 -23.01 -7.45
C GLU A 223 -15.50 -22.50 -6.26
N ILE A 224 -16.13 -22.28 -5.10
CA ILE A 224 -15.44 -21.82 -3.90
C ILE A 224 -15.27 -23.00 -2.94
N ILE A 225 -14.03 -23.24 -2.51
CA ILE A 225 -13.74 -24.15 -1.40
C ILE A 225 -13.15 -23.35 -0.23
N ILE A 226 -13.74 -23.51 0.93
CA ILE A 226 -13.31 -22.85 2.16
C ILE A 226 -12.37 -23.79 2.92
N LEU A 227 -11.20 -23.27 3.30
CA LEU A 227 -10.24 -24.01 4.12
C LEU A 227 -10.83 -24.31 5.51
N PRO A 228 -10.52 -25.48 6.10
CA PRO A 228 -10.96 -25.80 7.45
C PRO A 228 -10.49 -24.73 8.46
N PRO A 229 -11.32 -24.38 9.46
CA PRO A 229 -11.00 -23.35 10.41
C PRO A 229 -9.65 -23.63 11.11
N HIS A 230 -8.86 -22.59 11.36
CA HIS A 230 -7.55 -22.67 12.02
C HIS A 230 -6.49 -23.57 11.33
N SER A 231 -6.75 -24.06 10.12
CA SER A 231 -5.81 -24.90 9.35
C SER A 231 -4.88 -24.10 8.42
N THR A 232 -5.10 -22.78 8.28
CA THR A 232 -4.41 -21.89 7.32
C THR A 232 -2.90 -22.11 7.28
N HIS A 233 -2.24 -22.17 8.43
CA HIS A 233 -0.79 -22.35 8.53
C HIS A 233 -0.23 -23.69 8.00
N LEU A 234 -1.11 -24.59 7.52
CA LEU A 234 -0.79 -25.89 6.93
C LEU A 234 -1.38 -26.02 5.53
N THR A 235 -2.66 -25.64 5.37
CA THR A 235 -3.46 -25.90 4.17
C THR A 235 -3.54 -24.71 3.21
N GLN A 236 -3.01 -23.53 3.57
CA GLN A 236 -3.01 -22.32 2.75
C GLN A 236 -1.69 -22.18 1.96
N PRO A 237 -1.67 -22.50 0.63
CA PRO A 237 -0.48 -22.36 -0.22
C PRO A 237 0.26 -21.03 -0.07
N LEU A 238 -0.49 -19.92 -0.03
CA LEU A 238 0.08 -18.58 0.10
C LEU A 238 0.87 -18.40 1.40
N ASP A 239 0.39 -18.93 2.52
CA ASP A 239 1.02 -18.81 3.84
C ASP A 239 2.22 -19.74 4.01
N VAL A 240 2.12 -20.99 3.54
CA VAL A 240 3.21 -21.99 3.65
C VAL A 240 4.32 -21.77 2.61
N GLY A 241 4.01 -21.09 1.50
CA GLY A 241 4.94 -20.81 0.42
C GLY A 241 5.40 -19.35 0.37
N VAL A 242 4.62 -18.49 -0.27
CA VAL A 242 5.10 -17.22 -0.83
C VAL A 242 5.00 -16.02 0.10
N PHE A 243 4.05 -15.96 1.04
CA PHE A 243 3.88 -14.79 1.89
C PHE A 243 5.04 -14.56 2.85
N GLN A 244 5.64 -15.64 3.37
CA GLN A 244 6.85 -15.50 4.18
C GLN A 244 8.03 -14.97 3.35
N LEU A 245 8.14 -15.39 2.08
CA LEU A 245 9.17 -14.91 1.16
C LEU A 245 8.94 -13.44 0.77
N LEU A 246 7.70 -13.04 0.51
CA LEU A 246 7.29 -11.64 0.30
C LEU A 246 7.72 -10.77 1.47
N LYS A 247 7.39 -11.21 2.69
CA LYS A 247 7.76 -10.49 3.92
C LYS A 247 9.28 -10.38 4.05
N ASN A 248 10.04 -11.41 3.68
CA ASN A 248 11.51 -11.39 3.70
C ASN A 248 12.10 -10.47 2.64
N ALA A 249 11.58 -10.50 1.40
CA ALA A 249 12.00 -9.64 0.30
C ALA A 249 11.77 -8.15 0.65
N HIS A 250 10.59 -7.83 1.19
CA HIS A 250 10.31 -6.48 1.71
C HIS A 250 11.31 -6.06 2.79
N GLN A 251 11.62 -6.93 3.77
CA GLN A 251 12.60 -6.63 4.82
C GLN A 251 14.02 -6.45 4.25
N LYS A 252 14.41 -7.20 3.22
CA LYS A 252 15.68 -7.04 2.53
C LYS A 252 15.77 -5.66 1.87
N ARG A 253 14.70 -5.21 1.18
CA ARG A 253 14.63 -3.89 0.56
C ARG A 253 14.68 -2.75 1.59
N LEU A 254 13.94 -2.91 2.69
CA LEU A 254 13.95 -1.96 3.80
C LEU A 254 15.35 -1.84 4.43
N ARG A 255 16.03 -2.96 4.69
CA ARG A 255 17.40 -2.95 5.24
C ARG A 255 18.40 -2.27 4.29
N ARG A 256 18.29 -2.52 2.99
CA ARG A 256 19.15 -1.86 1.99
C ARG A 256 18.94 -0.34 1.99
N HIS A 257 17.68 0.11 1.97
CA HIS A 257 17.32 1.52 2.04
C HIS A 257 17.93 2.23 3.26
N LEU A 258 17.95 1.54 4.40
CA LEU A 258 18.55 2.05 5.63
C LEU A 258 20.08 2.10 5.58
N ARG A 259 20.72 1.10 4.97
CA ARG A 259 22.18 1.08 4.77
C ARG A 259 22.65 2.20 3.85
N GLU A 260 21.81 2.65 2.92
CA GLU A 260 22.04 3.79 2.04
C GLU A 260 21.90 5.15 2.78
N GLY A 261 21.55 5.15 4.07
CA GLY A 261 21.47 6.35 4.92
C GLY A 261 20.08 6.97 5.02
N TYR A 262 19.08 6.41 4.35
CA TYR A 262 17.72 6.93 4.38
C TYR A 262 16.96 6.42 5.62
N LEU A 263 16.84 7.27 6.64
CA LEU A 263 16.19 6.92 7.91
C LEU A 263 14.66 6.79 7.85
N ASN A 264 14.03 7.18 6.75
CA ASN A 264 12.58 7.09 6.57
C ASN A 264 12.26 6.22 5.35
N PHE A 265 11.38 5.24 5.56
CA PHE A 265 10.81 4.41 4.49
C PHE A 265 9.33 4.73 4.35
N LYS A 266 9.01 5.49 3.31
CA LYS A 266 7.66 5.96 3.02
C LYS A 266 6.94 4.98 2.12
N ARG A 267 5.63 5.19 1.97
CA ARG A 267 4.81 4.42 1.05
C ARG A 267 5.28 4.54 -0.40
N SER A 268 5.71 5.72 -0.84
CA SER A 268 6.32 5.90 -2.17
C SER A 268 7.49 4.95 -2.40
N ASP A 269 8.34 4.79 -1.39
CA ASP A 269 9.55 3.93 -1.45
C ASP A 269 9.19 2.44 -1.42
N PHE A 270 8.07 2.10 -0.78
CA PHE A 270 7.51 0.75 -0.82
C PHE A 270 6.94 0.42 -2.20
N ILE A 271 6.14 1.34 -2.76
CA ILE A 271 5.48 1.19 -4.06
C ILE A 271 6.52 1.08 -5.18
N SER A 272 7.56 1.93 -5.19
CA SER A 272 8.62 1.84 -6.21
C SER A 272 9.37 0.51 -6.18
N LYS A 273 9.48 -0.12 -4.99
CA LYS A 273 10.15 -1.41 -4.80
C LYS A 273 9.20 -2.61 -4.89
N LEU A 274 7.89 -2.40 -5.04
CA LEU A 274 6.87 -3.45 -4.96
C LEU A 274 7.03 -4.47 -6.09
N SER A 275 7.23 -4.03 -7.33
CA SER A 275 7.45 -4.92 -8.50
C SER A 275 8.59 -5.92 -8.24
N GLU A 276 9.70 -5.44 -7.70
CA GLU A 276 10.85 -6.29 -7.40
C GLU A 276 10.61 -7.22 -6.20
N ILE A 277 9.87 -6.75 -5.19
CA ILE A 277 9.47 -7.57 -4.04
C ILE A 277 8.57 -8.72 -4.49
N LEU A 278 7.61 -8.45 -5.38
CA LEU A 278 6.71 -9.46 -5.94
C LEU A 278 7.47 -10.48 -6.77
N LYS A 279 8.35 -10.04 -7.69
CA LYS A 279 9.18 -10.93 -8.53
C LYS A 279 10.09 -11.85 -7.71
N GLU A 280 10.65 -11.36 -6.60
CA GLU A 280 11.51 -12.17 -5.71
C GLU A 280 10.71 -13.21 -4.91
N ALA A 281 9.46 -12.90 -4.55
CA ALA A 281 8.64 -13.76 -3.71
C ALA A 281 7.80 -14.77 -4.51
N PHE A 282 7.08 -14.30 -5.53
CA PHE A 282 6.12 -15.03 -6.34
C PHE A 282 6.78 -15.63 -7.58
N THR A 283 7.81 -16.45 -7.36
CA THR A 283 8.39 -17.26 -8.45
C THR A 283 7.52 -18.50 -8.66
N VAL A 284 7.48 -19.01 -9.90
CA VAL A 284 6.78 -20.24 -10.27
C VAL A 284 7.12 -21.38 -9.30
N HIS A 285 8.41 -21.56 -9.00
CA HIS A 285 8.90 -22.57 -8.07
C HIS A 285 8.32 -22.40 -6.65
N ASN A 286 8.33 -21.17 -6.10
CA ASN A 286 7.83 -20.92 -4.75
C ASN A 286 6.32 -21.14 -4.64
N ILE A 287 5.58 -20.80 -5.69
CA ILE A 287 4.13 -21.00 -5.76
C ILE A 287 3.82 -22.50 -5.80
N MET A 288 4.41 -23.24 -6.75
CA MET A 288 4.21 -24.70 -6.88
C MET A 288 4.57 -25.45 -5.59
N ASN A 289 5.71 -25.11 -4.97
CA ASN A 289 6.12 -25.68 -3.68
C ASN A 289 5.14 -25.34 -2.55
N GLY A 290 4.46 -24.19 -2.61
CA GLY A 290 3.40 -23.82 -1.68
C GLY A 290 2.20 -24.76 -1.78
N PHE A 291 1.73 -25.02 -3.00
CA PHE A 291 0.62 -25.95 -3.27
C PHE A 291 0.95 -27.41 -2.93
N GLU A 292 2.18 -27.84 -3.23
CA GLU A 292 2.64 -29.20 -2.93
C GLU A 292 2.70 -29.43 -1.41
N LYS A 293 3.27 -28.47 -0.66
CA LYS A 293 3.36 -28.56 0.81
C LYS A 293 2.00 -28.52 1.50
N SER A 294 1.05 -27.78 0.95
CA SER A 294 -0.28 -27.69 1.52
C SER A 294 -1.17 -28.87 1.12
N GLY A 295 -0.73 -29.75 0.21
CA GLY A 295 -1.52 -30.88 -0.27
C GLY A 295 -2.76 -30.50 -1.08
N ILE A 296 -2.83 -29.24 -1.54
CA ILE A 296 -3.95 -28.74 -2.35
C ILE A 296 -3.75 -29.15 -3.81
N PHE A 297 -2.51 -29.05 -4.31
CA PHE A 297 -2.15 -29.54 -5.64
C PHE A 297 -0.74 -30.16 -5.66
N PRO A 298 -0.60 -31.45 -6.03
CA PRO A 298 -1.67 -32.44 -6.21
C PRO A 298 -2.51 -32.60 -4.93
N VAL A 299 -3.76 -33.08 -5.08
CA VAL A 299 -4.65 -33.30 -3.93
C VAL A 299 -4.12 -34.49 -3.11
N ASP A 300 -3.28 -34.20 -2.12
CA ASP A 300 -2.75 -35.18 -1.16
C ASP A 300 -2.51 -34.56 0.22
N GLY A 301 -3.47 -34.77 1.12
CA GLY A 301 -3.41 -34.29 2.49
C GLY A 301 -2.57 -35.11 3.46
N ARG A 302 -1.98 -36.25 3.04
CA ARG A 302 -1.36 -37.22 3.97
C ARG A 302 -0.23 -36.60 4.80
N ALA A 303 0.65 -35.85 4.16
CA ALA A 303 1.78 -35.20 4.81
C ALA A 303 1.31 -34.16 5.85
N VAL A 304 0.29 -33.37 5.49
CA VAL A 304 -0.31 -32.36 6.35
C VAL A 304 -0.95 -33.02 7.58
N ILE A 305 -1.77 -34.05 7.36
CA ILE A 305 -2.44 -34.81 8.43
C ILE A 305 -1.41 -35.43 9.38
N GLN A 306 -0.33 -35.99 8.86
CA GLN A 306 0.74 -36.57 9.67
C GLN A 306 1.44 -35.52 10.54
N SER A 307 1.71 -34.32 9.99
CA SER A 307 2.30 -33.22 10.75
C SER A 307 1.41 -32.77 11.91
N VAL A 308 0.08 -32.72 11.71
CA VAL A 308 -0.88 -32.40 12.77
C VAL A 308 -0.86 -33.47 13.87
N LYS A 309 -0.85 -34.76 13.49
CA LYS A 309 -0.76 -35.88 14.46
C LYS A 309 0.48 -35.80 15.34
N GLU A 310 1.63 -35.50 14.74
CA GLU A 310 2.90 -35.36 15.46
C GLU A 310 2.91 -34.17 16.41
N LYS A 311 2.40 -33.01 15.97
CA LYS A 311 2.27 -31.83 16.82
C LYS A 311 1.30 -32.08 17.97
N LYS A 312 0.14 -32.71 17.73
CA LYS A 312 -0.82 -33.08 18.78
C LYS A 312 -0.16 -33.94 19.85
N LYS A 313 0.62 -34.95 19.45
CA LYS A 313 1.41 -35.79 20.38
C LYS A 313 2.40 -34.96 21.21
N SER A 314 3.06 -33.97 20.60
CA SER A 314 4.00 -33.08 21.30
C SER A 314 3.32 -32.07 22.25
N LEU A 315 2.14 -31.56 21.89
CA LEU A 315 1.37 -30.61 22.68
C LEU A 315 0.77 -31.28 23.90
N LEU A 316 0.18 -32.46 23.74
CA LEU A 316 -0.31 -33.30 24.85
C LEU A 316 0.81 -33.62 25.86
N ALA A 317 2.06 -33.73 25.40
CA ALA A 317 3.22 -33.94 26.26
C ALA A 317 3.72 -32.67 26.97
N THR A 318 3.33 -31.47 26.50
CA THR A 318 3.89 -30.17 26.95
C THR A 318 2.89 -29.30 27.72
N THR A 319 1.59 -29.52 27.56
CA THR A 319 0.57 -28.68 28.19
C THR A 319 0.39 -29.00 29.68
N ASN A 320 0.91 -28.12 30.54
CA ASN A 320 0.42 -27.98 31.92
C ASN A 320 -0.85 -27.10 31.88
N PRO A 321 -2.06 -27.64 32.18
CA PRO A 321 -3.34 -26.93 32.05
C PRO A 321 -3.44 -25.62 32.85
N ALA A 322 -2.55 -25.43 33.83
CA ALA A 322 -2.55 -24.28 34.73
C ALA A 322 -2.20 -22.93 34.07
N LEU A 323 -1.45 -22.89 32.95
CA LEU A 323 -0.97 -21.61 32.41
C LEU A 323 -2.09 -20.71 31.85
N GLN A 324 -3.15 -21.32 31.31
CA GLN A 324 -4.29 -20.57 30.75
C GLN A 324 -5.24 -20.03 31.83
N SER A 325 -5.36 -20.70 32.98
CA SER A 325 -6.13 -20.18 34.12
C SER A 325 -5.39 -19.07 34.88
N LEU A 326 -4.07 -18.93 34.66
CA LEU A 326 -3.23 -17.92 35.28
C LEU A 326 -3.23 -16.57 34.54
N LEU A 327 -3.78 -16.50 33.31
CA LEU A 327 -3.92 -15.23 32.60
C LEU A 327 -5.07 -14.40 33.18
N PRO A 328 -4.85 -13.11 33.48
CA PRO A 328 -5.90 -12.28 34.08
C PRO A 328 -7.06 -12.03 33.11
N LYS A 329 -8.30 -12.13 33.58
CA LYS A 329 -9.50 -11.76 32.80
C LYS A 329 -9.58 -10.25 32.59
N GLU A 330 -10.05 -9.81 31.42
CA GLU A 330 -10.19 -8.37 31.09
C GLU A 330 -11.14 -7.62 32.04
N THR A 331 -12.17 -8.29 32.54
CA THR A 331 -13.16 -7.71 33.47
C THR A 331 -12.73 -7.74 34.93
N ARG A 332 -11.56 -8.31 35.26
CA ARG A 332 -11.18 -8.65 36.65
C ARG A 332 -11.33 -7.51 37.66
N PHE A 333 -11.00 -6.28 37.27
CA PHE A 333 -11.06 -5.12 38.17
C PHE A 333 -12.50 -4.59 38.32
N LYS A 334 -13.31 -4.70 37.26
CA LYS A 334 -14.75 -4.35 37.31
C LYS A 334 -15.50 -5.35 38.19
N ASP A 335 -15.24 -6.63 38.00
CA ASP A 335 -15.83 -7.72 38.78
C ASP A 335 -15.44 -7.60 40.27
N ALA A 336 -14.15 -7.37 40.56
CA ALA A 336 -13.67 -7.14 41.92
C ALA A 336 -14.34 -5.92 42.60
N ARG A 337 -14.60 -4.86 41.84
CA ARG A 337 -15.30 -3.66 42.35
C ARG A 337 -16.77 -3.93 42.63
N GLU A 338 -17.45 -4.71 41.82
CA GLU A 338 -18.85 -5.11 42.09
C GLU A 338 -18.95 -5.97 43.34
N VAL A 339 -18.06 -6.94 43.50
CA VAL A 339 -17.97 -7.77 44.71
C VAL A 339 -17.69 -6.92 45.94
N SER A 340 -16.72 -6.00 45.86
CA SER A 340 -16.42 -5.08 46.98
C SER A 340 -17.63 -4.22 47.36
N ARG A 341 -18.33 -3.63 46.37
CA ARG A 341 -19.56 -2.85 46.64
C ARG A 341 -20.66 -3.70 47.27
N HIS A 342 -20.83 -4.95 46.83
CA HIS A 342 -21.82 -5.86 47.37
C HIS A 342 -21.53 -6.16 48.86
N LEU A 343 -20.29 -6.51 49.18
CA LEU A 343 -19.87 -6.76 50.56
C LEU A 343 -20.04 -5.53 51.46
N LYS A 344 -19.68 -4.34 50.94
CA LYS A 344 -19.84 -3.06 51.64
C LYS A 344 -21.29 -2.69 51.92
N ARG A 345 -22.23 -3.08 51.05
CA ARG A 345 -23.66 -2.77 51.21
C ARG A 345 -24.36 -3.73 52.15
N ASN A 346 -24.06 -5.03 52.04
CA ASN A 346 -24.86 -6.06 52.71
C ASN A 346 -24.28 -6.53 54.04
N TYR A 347 -22.97 -6.39 54.25
CA TYR A 347 -22.28 -7.02 55.39
C TYR A 347 -21.40 -6.07 56.20
N ARG A 348 -21.31 -4.79 55.82
CA ARG A 348 -20.41 -3.82 56.45
C ARG A 348 -20.65 -3.64 57.95
N ASP A 349 -21.91 -3.64 58.37
CA ASP A 349 -22.29 -3.43 59.77
C ASP A 349 -22.18 -4.72 60.60
N SER A 350 -22.05 -5.87 59.94
CA SER A 350 -21.79 -7.16 60.57
C SER A 350 -20.31 -7.46 60.77
N PHE A 351 -19.41 -6.63 60.22
CA PHE A 351 -17.97 -6.78 60.39
C PHE A 351 -17.48 -6.16 61.70
N SER A 352 -16.52 -6.81 62.34
CA SER A 352 -15.82 -6.24 63.51
C SER A 352 -15.03 -4.99 63.12
N SER A 353 -14.70 -4.14 64.09
CA SER A 353 -13.97 -2.89 63.81
C SER A 353 -12.65 -3.09 63.05
N PRO A 354 -11.78 -4.08 63.35
CA PRO A 354 -10.54 -4.27 62.61
C PRO A 354 -10.78 -4.80 61.19
N THR A 355 -11.81 -5.62 61.00
CA THR A 355 -12.19 -6.15 59.67
C THR A 355 -12.79 -5.06 58.80
N ARG A 356 -13.58 -4.14 59.37
CA ARG A 356 -14.16 -3.00 58.66
C ARG A 356 -13.09 -2.01 58.17
N GLU A 357 -12.04 -1.80 58.96
CA GLU A 357 -10.89 -0.98 58.59
C GLU A 357 -10.07 -1.64 57.46
N SER A 358 -9.73 -2.93 57.61
CA SER A 358 -8.99 -3.70 56.60
C SER A 358 -9.75 -3.79 55.26
N PHE A 359 -11.08 -3.94 55.32
CA PHE A 359 -11.93 -3.95 54.14
C PHE A 359 -11.99 -2.58 53.44
N GLY A 360 -11.93 -1.48 54.20
CA GLY A 360 -11.82 -0.13 53.65
C GLY A 360 -10.58 0.04 52.76
N ILE A 361 -9.43 -0.42 53.25
CA ILE A 361 -8.16 -0.39 52.50
C ILE A 361 -8.26 -1.20 51.19
N LEU A 362 -8.92 -2.37 51.21
CA LEU A 362 -9.11 -3.18 50.02
C LEU A 362 -10.04 -2.52 48.99
N ASP A 363 -11.12 -1.89 49.44
CA ASP A 363 -12.06 -1.15 48.57
C ASP A 363 -11.35 0.01 47.86
N ASP A 364 -10.47 0.72 48.58
CA ASP A 364 -9.69 1.83 48.05
C ASP A 364 -8.70 1.36 46.96
N VAL A 365 -7.96 0.27 47.20
CA VAL A 365 -7.03 -0.32 46.23
C VAL A 365 -7.75 -0.80 44.96
N VAL A 366 -8.93 -1.43 45.09
CA VAL A 366 -9.72 -1.86 43.94
C VAL A 366 -10.24 -0.66 43.15
N CYS A 367 -10.67 0.40 43.84
CA CYS A 367 -11.07 1.64 43.18
C CYS A 367 -9.91 2.29 42.42
N GLU A 368 -8.72 2.36 43.02
CA GLU A 368 -7.51 2.87 42.37
C GLU A 368 -7.15 2.05 41.12
N ALA A 369 -7.19 0.72 41.20
CA ALA A 369 -6.88 -0.16 40.07
C ALA A 369 -7.87 0.04 38.90
N VAL A 370 -9.16 0.25 39.17
CA VAL A 370 -10.16 0.55 38.13
C VAL A 370 -9.90 1.91 37.50
N LEU A 371 -9.55 2.93 38.30
CA LEU A 371 -9.21 4.26 37.80
C LEU A 371 -7.96 4.23 36.91
N LEU A 372 -6.89 3.56 37.35
CA LEU A 372 -5.66 3.39 36.57
C LEU A 372 -5.93 2.66 35.24
N ASN A 373 -6.76 1.62 35.24
CA ASN A 373 -7.12 0.92 34.01
C ASN A 373 -7.92 1.82 33.06
N SER A 374 -8.88 2.60 33.58
CA SER A 374 -9.64 3.56 32.76
C SER A 374 -8.76 4.66 32.16
N PHE A 375 -7.77 5.16 32.92
CA PHE A 375 -6.82 6.15 32.45
C PHE A 375 -5.90 5.57 31.36
N ALA A 376 -5.46 4.32 31.51
CA ALA A 376 -4.69 3.62 30.48
C ALA A 376 -5.51 3.46 29.18
N GLU A 377 -6.78 3.07 29.28
CA GLU A 377 -7.71 2.97 28.15
C GLU A 377 -7.90 4.33 27.46
N GLU A 378 -8.15 5.40 28.22
CA GLU A 378 -8.31 6.77 27.70
C GLU A 378 -7.03 7.27 27.01
N HIS A 379 -5.86 6.97 27.57
CA HIS A 379 -4.59 7.36 26.98
C HIS A 379 -4.33 6.65 25.64
N ILE A 380 -4.71 5.37 25.54
CA ILE A 380 -4.68 4.62 24.28
C ILE A 380 -5.62 5.26 23.26
N GLN A 381 -6.86 5.58 23.64
CA GLN A 381 -7.84 6.23 22.76
C GLN A 381 -7.38 7.60 22.26
N THR A 382 -6.89 8.44 23.17
CA THR A 382 -6.36 9.78 22.84
C THR A 382 -5.17 9.68 21.87
N ARG A 383 -4.29 8.69 22.08
CA ARG A 383 -3.18 8.42 21.15
C ARG A 383 -3.68 8.01 19.78
N LEU A 384 -4.68 7.14 19.69
CA LEU A 384 -5.31 6.74 18.42
C LEU A 384 -5.92 7.95 17.69
N GLN A 385 -6.60 8.84 18.40
CA GLN A 385 -7.15 10.07 17.84
C GLN A 385 -6.07 11.04 17.32
N ARG A 386 -4.96 11.23 18.04
CA ARG A 386 -3.83 12.04 17.57
C ARG A 386 -3.18 11.47 16.30
N ILE A 387 -3.06 10.15 16.22
CA ILE A 387 -2.60 9.45 15.01
C ILE A 387 -3.56 9.74 13.85
N ALA A 388 -4.88 9.65 14.07
CA ALA A 388 -5.89 9.96 13.05
C ALA A 388 -5.84 11.42 12.58
N ALA A 389 -5.72 12.39 13.50
CA ALA A 389 -5.62 13.81 13.18
C ALA A 389 -4.34 14.14 12.37
N THR A 390 -3.22 13.48 12.69
CA THR A 390 -1.95 13.64 11.97
C THR A 390 -2.05 13.06 10.55
N ASN A 391 -2.73 11.92 10.38
CA ASN A 391 -3.02 11.35 9.07
C ASN A 391 -3.90 12.28 8.23
N ASN A 392 -4.91 12.92 8.85
CA ASN A 392 -5.77 13.89 8.17
C ASN A 392 -5.02 15.14 7.70
N LYS A 393 -4.04 15.64 8.47
CA LYS A 393 -3.18 16.78 8.05
C LYS A 393 -2.24 16.44 6.90
N ARG A 394 -1.78 15.19 6.77
CA ARG A 394 -0.93 14.72 5.65
C ARG A 394 -1.71 14.57 4.33
N ASN A 395 -3.04 14.53 4.38
CA ASN A 395 -3.94 14.33 3.22
C ASN A 395 -4.18 15.58 2.35
N LYS A 396 -3.36 16.64 2.42
CA LYS A 396 -3.47 17.86 1.59
C LYS A 396 -2.92 17.72 0.15
N ARG A 397 -2.49 16.54 -0.27
CA ARG A 397 -2.06 16.27 -1.65
C ARG A 397 -3.26 15.86 -2.50
N LYS A 398 -3.25 16.20 -3.79
CA LYS A 398 -4.29 15.74 -4.73
C LYS A 398 -4.30 14.21 -4.74
N LYS A 399 -5.48 13.64 -4.52
CA LYS A 399 -5.72 12.20 -4.46
C LYS A 399 -6.22 11.74 -5.82
N VAL A 400 -5.75 10.59 -6.28
CA VAL A 400 -6.33 9.92 -7.44
C VAL A 400 -7.53 9.10 -6.95
N MET A 401 -8.70 9.37 -7.52
CA MET A 401 -9.96 8.68 -7.20
C MET A 401 -10.34 7.77 -8.38
N PRO A 402 -11.03 6.64 -8.13
CA PRO A 402 -11.50 5.78 -9.20
C PRO A 402 -12.49 6.51 -10.11
N THR A 403 -12.42 6.21 -11.41
CA THR A 403 -13.33 6.71 -12.44
C THR A 403 -14.41 5.65 -12.72
N GLY A 404 -15.62 5.86 -12.20
CA GLY A 404 -16.76 4.97 -12.42
C GLY A 404 -17.67 4.84 -11.20
N LYS A 405 -18.98 4.61 -11.41
CA LYS A 405 -19.97 4.51 -10.32
C LYS A 405 -19.82 3.23 -9.46
N TYR A 406 -19.11 2.21 -9.96
CA TYR A 406 -19.08 0.86 -9.37
C TYR A 406 -17.67 0.28 -9.16
N ILE A 407 -16.63 1.10 -9.33
CA ILE A 407 -15.23 0.69 -9.18
C ILE A 407 -14.67 1.37 -7.93
N ASN A 408 -14.24 0.55 -6.96
CA ASN A 408 -13.70 1.02 -5.68
C ASN A 408 -12.18 0.89 -5.57
N SER A 409 -11.51 0.56 -6.68
CA SER A 409 -10.06 0.53 -6.81
C SER A 409 -9.57 1.35 -8.02
N VAL A 410 -8.32 1.78 -7.94
CA VAL A 410 -7.64 2.54 -9.00
C VAL A 410 -6.56 1.64 -9.59
N THR A 411 -6.54 1.49 -10.91
CA THR A 411 -5.46 0.79 -11.63
C THR A 411 -4.19 1.65 -11.66
N VAL A 412 -3.02 1.02 -11.79
CA VAL A 412 -1.75 1.75 -11.96
C VAL A 412 -1.81 2.72 -13.16
N GLU A 413 -2.48 2.34 -14.25
CA GLU A 413 -2.66 3.19 -15.44
C GLU A 413 -3.37 4.52 -15.11
N GLN A 414 -4.54 4.47 -14.49
CA GLN A 414 -5.27 5.66 -14.00
C GLN A 414 -4.41 6.56 -13.09
N VAL A 415 -3.52 5.97 -12.26
CA VAL A 415 -2.58 6.76 -11.44
C VAL A 415 -1.56 7.48 -12.33
N ARG A 416 -1.02 6.83 -13.37
CA ARG A 416 -0.10 7.44 -14.35
C ARG A 416 -0.77 8.55 -15.13
N GLU A 417 -1.99 8.33 -15.62
CA GLU A 417 -2.76 9.34 -16.36
C GLU A 417 -3.02 10.59 -15.51
N SER A 418 -3.47 10.39 -14.26
CA SER A 418 -3.69 11.50 -13.33
C SER A 418 -2.39 12.24 -13.01
N LEU A 419 -1.26 11.53 -12.91
CA LEU A 419 0.06 12.14 -12.69
C LEU A 419 0.50 12.98 -13.91
N ALA A 420 0.32 12.45 -15.12
CA ALA A 420 0.63 13.14 -16.36
C ALA A 420 -0.22 14.41 -16.52
N ALA A 421 -1.52 14.33 -16.24
CA ALA A 421 -2.43 15.48 -16.28
C ALA A 421 -2.04 16.57 -15.26
N SER A 422 -1.66 16.18 -14.04
CA SER A 422 -1.23 17.15 -13.02
C SER A 422 0.11 17.80 -13.40
N THR A 423 1.06 17.02 -13.92
CA THR A 423 2.36 17.52 -14.38
C THR A 423 2.20 18.55 -15.50
N LYS A 424 1.33 18.27 -16.49
CA LYS A 424 1.00 19.23 -17.56
C LYS A 424 0.41 20.53 -17.01
N LYS A 425 -0.51 20.42 -16.05
CA LYS A 425 -1.10 21.60 -15.40
C LYS A 425 -0.08 22.43 -14.62
N ASP A 426 0.81 21.79 -13.88
CA ASP A 426 1.86 22.48 -13.12
C ASP A 426 2.84 23.19 -14.08
N GLN A 427 3.19 22.55 -15.21
CA GLN A 427 3.99 23.18 -16.27
C GLN A 427 3.28 24.40 -16.88
N GLU A 428 1.97 24.31 -17.15
CA GLU A 428 1.18 25.43 -17.66
C GLU A 428 1.09 26.60 -16.65
N ASP A 429 0.90 26.29 -15.36
CA ASP A 429 0.85 27.30 -14.29
C ASP A 429 2.21 27.96 -14.09
N GLU A 430 3.32 27.23 -14.20
CA GLU A 430 4.68 27.77 -14.15
C GLU A 430 4.98 28.66 -15.37
N LEU A 431 4.62 28.22 -16.58
CA LEU A 431 4.70 29.04 -17.79
C LEU A 431 3.87 30.32 -17.65
N ARG A 432 2.69 30.24 -17.03
CA ARG A 432 1.84 31.41 -16.76
C ARG A 432 2.50 32.36 -15.76
N ARG A 433 3.18 31.85 -14.73
CA ARG A 433 3.95 32.67 -13.77
C ARG A 433 5.15 33.35 -14.45
N GLN A 434 5.92 32.61 -15.25
CA GLN A 434 7.04 33.16 -16.02
C GLN A 434 6.57 34.29 -16.95
N ARG A 435 5.47 34.09 -17.69
CA ARG A 435 4.86 35.14 -18.54
C ARG A 435 4.43 36.37 -17.74
N LYS A 436 3.89 36.20 -16.54
CA LYS A 436 3.51 37.32 -15.65
C LYS A 436 4.73 38.08 -15.15
N ASN A 437 5.76 37.37 -14.70
CA ASN A 437 7.01 37.97 -14.23
C ASN A 437 7.71 38.75 -15.37
N LEU A 438 7.77 38.18 -16.58
CA LEU A 438 8.30 38.86 -17.76
C LEU A 438 7.54 40.15 -18.08
N LYS A 439 6.20 40.10 -18.10
CA LYS A 439 5.38 41.31 -18.30
C LYS A 439 5.62 42.37 -17.23
N GLN A 440 5.85 41.95 -16.00
CA GLN A 440 6.15 42.87 -14.90
C GLN A 440 7.53 43.51 -15.07
N LEU A 441 8.57 42.73 -15.40
CA LEU A 441 9.91 43.24 -15.68
C LEU A 441 9.91 44.23 -16.84
N HIS A 442 9.24 43.90 -17.96
CA HIS A 442 9.10 44.84 -19.08
C HIS A 442 8.41 46.14 -18.67
N LYS A 443 7.40 46.06 -17.80
CA LYS A 443 6.70 47.25 -17.31
C LYS A 443 7.62 48.10 -16.41
N GLU A 444 8.36 47.47 -15.50
CA GLU A 444 9.33 48.16 -14.63
C GLU A 444 10.44 48.83 -15.45
N GLU A 445 10.90 48.18 -16.51
CA GLU A 445 11.88 48.74 -17.45
C GLU A 445 11.29 49.89 -18.28
N GLU A 446 10.07 49.76 -18.80
CA GLU A 446 9.37 50.87 -19.46
C GLU A 446 9.16 52.06 -18.53
N ASP A 447 8.76 51.82 -17.27
CA ASP A 447 8.56 52.87 -16.27
C ASP A 447 9.89 53.57 -15.93
N ARG A 448 10.99 52.82 -15.80
CA ARG A 448 12.34 53.37 -15.64
C ARG A 448 12.74 54.24 -16.84
N LEU A 449 12.54 53.75 -18.07
CA LEU A 449 12.81 54.49 -19.29
C LEU A 449 11.97 55.77 -19.36
N ARG A 450 10.69 55.72 -18.94
CA ARG A 450 9.82 56.90 -18.85
C ARG A 450 10.34 57.91 -17.83
N GLU A 451 10.90 57.47 -16.70
CA GLU A 451 11.53 58.38 -15.74
C GLU A 451 12.80 59.04 -16.29
N GLU A 452 13.67 58.28 -16.98
CA GLU A 452 14.87 58.82 -17.62
C GLU A 452 14.51 59.85 -18.71
N TRP A 453 13.49 59.57 -19.52
CA TRP A 453 12.94 60.51 -20.49
C TRP A 453 12.42 61.80 -19.82
N LYS A 454 11.69 61.68 -18.71
CA LYS A 454 11.15 62.83 -17.96
C LYS A 454 12.26 63.72 -17.37
N LYS A 455 13.40 63.15 -16.99
CA LYS A 455 14.50 63.87 -16.33
C LYS A 455 15.42 64.57 -17.33
N ASN A 456 15.83 63.89 -18.40
CA ASN A 456 17.00 64.33 -19.18
C ASN A 456 16.69 64.81 -20.61
N TYR A 457 15.61 64.36 -21.27
CA TYR A 457 15.49 64.50 -22.73
C TYR A 457 14.05 64.77 -23.22
N LYS A 458 13.41 65.81 -22.67
CA LYS A 458 12.07 66.25 -23.13
C LYS A 458 12.08 67.00 -24.46
N TYR A 459 13.23 67.46 -24.95
CA TYR A 459 13.33 68.37 -26.10
C TYR A 459 14.37 67.88 -27.13
N ASP A 460 14.02 67.91 -28.43
CA ASP A 460 14.92 67.82 -29.59
C ASP A 460 15.13 69.19 -30.22
N VAL A 461 16.13 69.37 -31.07
CA VAL A 461 16.35 70.65 -31.78
C VAL A 461 15.88 70.52 -33.23
N ASN A 462 14.95 71.38 -33.67
CA ASN A 462 14.52 71.39 -35.08
C ASN A 462 15.60 71.96 -36.01
N ASN A 463 15.44 71.82 -37.33
CA ASN A 463 16.38 72.38 -38.34
C ASN A 463 16.64 73.90 -38.21
N ASN A 464 15.80 74.63 -37.46
CA ASN A 464 15.91 76.07 -37.19
C ASN A 464 16.43 76.40 -35.77
N GLY A 465 16.98 75.44 -35.03
CA GLY A 465 17.59 75.65 -33.71
C GLY A 465 16.62 75.77 -32.53
N LYS A 466 15.31 75.54 -32.71
CA LYS A 466 14.29 75.64 -31.63
C LYS A 466 13.99 74.28 -30.98
N PRO A 467 13.83 74.21 -29.65
CA PRO A 467 13.49 72.97 -28.94
C PRO A 467 12.05 72.51 -29.24
N ILE A 468 11.87 71.24 -29.59
CA ILE A 468 10.59 70.56 -29.83
C ILE A 468 10.42 69.43 -28.84
N HIS A 469 9.23 69.29 -28.26
CA HIS A 469 8.92 68.18 -27.37
C HIS A 469 8.88 66.82 -28.10
N ILE A 470 9.66 65.84 -27.65
CA ILE A 470 9.70 64.49 -28.26
C ILE A 470 8.73 63.56 -27.52
N SER A 471 7.91 62.78 -28.23
CA SER A 471 7.12 61.71 -27.62
C SER A 471 8.03 60.57 -27.12
N PHE A 472 7.57 59.84 -26.09
CA PHE A 472 8.32 58.72 -25.50
C PHE A 472 8.71 57.67 -26.55
N ASP A 473 7.80 57.29 -27.45
CA ASP A 473 8.05 56.29 -28.49
C ASP A 473 9.11 56.76 -29.51
N ARG A 474 9.09 58.06 -29.86
CA ARG A 474 10.08 58.65 -30.77
C ARG A 474 11.45 58.77 -30.10
N TRP A 475 11.49 59.06 -28.80
CA TRP A 475 12.72 59.07 -28.00
C TRP A 475 13.34 57.66 -27.86
N LYS A 476 12.51 56.63 -27.64
CA LYS A 476 12.95 55.23 -27.57
C LYS A 476 13.61 54.78 -28.88
N LYS A 477 13.01 55.13 -30.03
CA LYS A 477 13.58 54.89 -31.36
C LYS A 477 14.87 55.69 -31.61
N TRP A 478 14.90 56.96 -31.20
CA TRP A 478 16.09 57.81 -31.34
C TRP A 478 17.29 57.29 -30.54
N LYS A 479 17.05 56.74 -29.34
CA LYS A 479 18.07 56.08 -28.50
C LYS A 479 18.38 54.63 -28.90
N GLN A 480 17.71 54.08 -29.92
CA GLN A 480 17.82 52.69 -30.35
C GLN A 480 17.53 51.67 -29.22
N LEU A 481 16.65 52.04 -28.29
CA LEU A 481 16.20 51.19 -27.18
C LEU A 481 14.94 50.38 -27.54
N ASP A 482 14.57 50.38 -28.81
CA ASP A 482 13.42 49.64 -29.35
C ASP A 482 13.84 48.21 -29.77
N ILE A 483 14.56 47.53 -28.88
CA ILE A 483 14.99 46.14 -29.08
C ILE A 483 13.85 45.25 -28.60
N VAL A 484 13.30 44.44 -29.49
CA VAL A 484 12.40 43.34 -29.14
C VAL A 484 13.30 42.20 -28.72
N ASP A 485 13.49 42.00 -27.41
CA ASP A 485 14.27 40.86 -26.93
C ASP A 485 13.62 39.55 -27.44
N GLU A 486 14.41 38.74 -28.16
CA GLU A 486 13.98 37.39 -28.51
C GLU A 486 13.78 36.59 -27.22
N ILE A 487 12.56 36.12 -27.02
CA ILE A 487 12.14 35.40 -25.82
C ILE A 487 12.93 34.09 -25.76
N ILE A 488 13.95 34.01 -24.90
CA ILE A 488 14.61 32.76 -24.58
C ILE A 488 13.65 31.95 -23.68
N TYR A 489 12.96 30.99 -24.29
CA TYR A 489 12.14 30.02 -23.60
C TYR A 489 13.05 29.04 -22.83
N ILE A 490 13.01 29.09 -21.51
CA ILE A 490 13.64 28.08 -20.67
C ILE A 490 12.61 26.97 -20.44
N PRO A 491 12.80 25.76 -21.00
CA PRO A 491 11.88 24.66 -20.76
C PRO A 491 11.83 24.32 -19.26
N PRO A 492 10.66 23.90 -18.73
CA PRO A 492 10.57 23.46 -17.34
C PRO A 492 11.48 22.25 -17.10
N PRO A 493 11.98 22.05 -15.87
CA PRO A 493 12.80 20.89 -15.54
C PRO A 493 12.00 19.61 -15.81
N SER A 494 12.47 18.77 -16.75
CA SER A 494 11.92 17.45 -16.98
C SER A 494 12.14 16.56 -15.75
N ARG A 495 11.18 15.70 -15.43
CA ARG A 495 11.37 14.61 -14.46
C ARG A 495 12.21 13.47 -15.01
N GLU A 496 12.38 13.42 -16.33
CA GLU A 496 13.34 12.53 -16.96
C GLU A 496 14.73 12.89 -16.45
N ALA A 497 15.44 11.89 -15.93
CA ALA A 497 16.84 12.04 -15.56
C ALA A 497 17.56 12.70 -16.73
N SER A 498 18.37 13.73 -16.44
CA SER A 498 19.24 14.36 -17.42
C SER A 498 19.85 13.26 -18.30
N PRO A 499 19.81 13.40 -19.64
CA PRO A 499 20.28 12.35 -20.54
C PRO A 499 21.64 11.85 -20.06
N ASN A 500 21.77 10.53 -19.94
CA ASN A 500 23.01 9.89 -19.51
C ASN A 500 24.18 10.52 -20.29
N PRO A 501 25.29 10.88 -19.62
CA PRO A 501 26.36 11.65 -20.21
C PRO A 501 27.20 10.77 -21.15
N GLU A 502 26.62 10.30 -22.25
CA GLU A 502 27.35 9.55 -23.28
C GLU A 502 27.85 10.43 -24.42
N LYS A 503 27.53 11.73 -24.42
CA LYS A 503 28.24 12.73 -25.20
C LYS A 503 28.44 13.97 -24.33
N GLY A 504 29.69 14.23 -23.96
CA GLY A 504 30.06 15.31 -23.06
C GLY A 504 29.39 16.63 -23.45
N PHE A 505 28.79 17.29 -22.46
CA PHE A 505 28.40 18.69 -22.50
C PHE A 505 29.66 19.56 -22.66
N PHE A 506 30.25 19.56 -23.85
CA PHE A 506 31.28 20.52 -24.23
C PHE A 506 30.57 21.80 -24.64
N TYR A 507 30.57 22.77 -23.75
CA TYR A 507 30.25 24.15 -24.12
C TYR A 507 31.29 24.62 -25.14
N ASP A 508 30.83 25.13 -26.27
CA ASP A 508 31.73 25.73 -27.27
C ASP A 508 32.47 26.91 -26.64
N THR A 509 33.78 26.78 -26.49
CA THR A 509 34.65 27.77 -25.85
C THR A 509 35.34 28.69 -26.87
N SER A 510 34.81 28.75 -28.10
CA SER A 510 35.32 29.62 -29.16
C SER A 510 35.01 31.12 -28.95
N GLY A 511 34.16 31.47 -27.99
CA GLY A 511 33.80 32.86 -27.64
C GLY A 511 34.90 33.66 -26.92
N SER A 512 34.77 34.99 -26.95
CA SER A 512 35.76 35.95 -26.45
C SER A 512 36.16 35.73 -24.99
N ALA A 513 37.33 36.25 -24.58
CA ALA A 513 37.86 36.08 -23.23
C ALA A 513 36.91 36.54 -22.10
N GLN A 514 36.00 37.47 -22.36
CA GLN A 514 34.96 37.89 -21.41
C GLN A 514 33.87 36.82 -21.22
N GLN A 515 33.51 36.10 -22.29
CA GLN A 515 32.54 35.01 -22.25
C GLN A 515 33.10 33.83 -21.45
N LYS A 516 34.38 33.47 -21.64
CA LYS A 516 35.06 32.44 -20.84
C LYS A 516 35.02 32.75 -19.34
N ARG A 517 35.35 33.99 -18.96
CA ARG A 517 35.32 34.43 -17.54
C ARG A 517 33.92 34.50 -16.95
N PHE A 518 32.88 34.67 -17.76
CA PHE A 518 31.50 34.59 -17.30
C PHE A 518 31.10 33.13 -17.00
N TYR A 519 31.47 32.18 -17.87
CA TYR A 519 31.19 30.76 -17.66
C TYR A 519 32.01 30.13 -16.53
N GLU A 520 33.25 30.56 -16.32
CA GLU A 520 34.05 30.14 -15.15
C GLU A 520 33.39 30.61 -13.84
N ARG A 521 32.93 31.87 -13.78
CA ARG A 521 32.22 32.38 -12.60
C ARG A 521 30.90 31.67 -12.32
N LEU A 522 30.17 31.29 -13.37
CA LEU A 522 28.94 30.51 -13.25
C LEU A 522 29.21 29.09 -12.73
N ARG A 523 30.26 28.44 -13.24
CA ARG A 523 30.69 27.12 -12.77
C ARG A 523 31.08 27.14 -11.29
N ASP A 524 31.83 28.16 -10.87
CA ASP A 524 32.24 28.30 -9.47
C ASP A 524 31.06 28.66 -8.56
N ALA A 525 30.11 29.47 -9.03
CA ALA A 525 28.88 29.81 -8.28
C ALA A 525 27.94 28.61 -8.11
N SER A 526 27.82 27.74 -9.12
CA SER A 526 27.07 26.47 -9.03
C SER A 526 27.76 25.46 -8.13
N ALA A 527 29.10 25.36 -8.17
CA ALA A 527 29.86 24.49 -7.27
C ALA A 527 29.77 24.95 -5.79
N ALA A 528 29.62 26.26 -5.57
CA ALA A 528 29.42 26.84 -4.24
C ALA A 528 27.96 26.82 -3.75
N GLY A 529 27.01 26.29 -4.54
CA GLY A 529 25.61 26.11 -4.13
C GLY A 529 24.79 27.40 -4.03
N PHE A 530 25.23 28.50 -4.65
CA PHE A 530 24.53 29.79 -4.60
C PHE A 530 23.30 29.86 -5.51
N TYR A 531 23.19 28.99 -6.51
CA TYR A 531 21.99 28.83 -7.32
C TYR A 531 21.60 27.35 -7.34
N ARG A 532 20.34 27.08 -6.99
CA ARG A 532 19.71 25.76 -7.09
C ARG A 532 19.10 25.57 -8.46
#